data_AF-A0A959XCG0-F1
#
_entry.id   AF-A0A959XCG0-F1
#
_cell.length_a   1.000
_cell.length_b   1.000
_cell.length_c   1.000
_cell.angle_alpha   90.00
_cell.angle_beta   90.00
_cell.angle_gamma   90.00
#
_symmetry.space_group_name_H-M   'P 1'
#
loop_
_entity.id
_entity.type
_entity.pdbx_description
1 polymer ?
#
loop_
_entity_poly.entity_id
_entity_poly.type
_entity_poly.pdbx_seq_one_letter_code
_entity_poly.pdbx_strand_id
1 'polypeptide(L)'
;MSDISRRSVLIGGAGGLGAAAILRGTSAAAVEPLLTHTAQRAHFTTGTTLDQMATKVTASGYSRLYGGPGNPLVVHENLAKAKPGRDDTRTGVASFVQFTDVHIIDAQSPMRFEFLGNINGSAFRPHESMGTHGGAQLVSRVNS
;
A
#
# COMPACT_ATOMS: atom_id res chain seq x y z
N MET A 1 40.48 27.55 -23.06
CA MET A 1 40.22 26.33 -22.28
C MET A 1 39.50 26.78 -21.03
N SER A 2 38.17 26.62 -20.98
CA SER A 2 37.35 27.19 -19.92
C SER A 2 37.43 26.30 -18.67
N ASP A 3 37.86 26.87 -17.55
CA ASP A 3 38.08 26.13 -16.30
C ASP A 3 36.77 25.58 -15.72
N ILE A 4 36.71 24.26 -15.58
CA ILE A 4 35.62 23.56 -14.90
C ILE A 4 35.84 23.75 -13.38
N SER A 5 35.08 24.66 -12.78
CA SER A 5 35.08 24.90 -11.33
C SER A 5 34.17 23.89 -10.61
N ARG A 6 34.53 23.51 -9.37
CA ARG A 6 33.70 22.67 -8.50
C ARG A 6 32.27 23.20 -8.33
N ARG A 7 32.09 24.52 -8.48
CA ARG A 7 30.79 25.20 -8.43
C ARG A 7 29.93 24.95 -9.67
N SER A 8 30.52 24.79 -10.86
CA SER A 8 29.76 24.45 -12.09
C SER A 8 29.36 22.98 -12.14
N VAL A 9 30.09 22.08 -11.46
CA VAL A 9 29.69 20.67 -11.29
C VAL A 9 28.51 20.54 -10.32
N LEU A 10 28.49 21.29 -9.21
CA LEU A 10 27.38 21.28 -8.25
C LEU A 10 26.08 21.90 -8.82
N ILE A 11 26.19 22.98 -9.60
CA ILE A 11 25.05 23.61 -10.27
C ILE A 11 24.56 22.74 -11.45
N GLY A 12 25.46 22.08 -12.17
CA GLY A 12 25.12 21.13 -13.23
C GLY A 12 24.47 19.83 -12.72
N GLY A 13 24.89 19.35 -11.54
CA GLY A 13 24.31 18.16 -10.90
C GLY A 13 22.89 18.37 -10.36
N ALA A 14 22.57 19.57 -9.86
CA ALA A 14 21.23 19.90 -9.39
C ALA A 14 20.20 20.01 -10.54
N GLY A 15 20.62 20.44 -11.74
CA GLY A 15 19.75 20.54 -12.91
C GLY A 15 19.39 19.17 -13.52
N GLY A 16 20.31 18.20 -13.48
CA GLY A 16 20.07 16.85 -14.02
C GLY A 16 19.17 15.97 -13.15
N LEU A 17 19.14 16.21 -11.83
CA LEU A 17 18.27 15.49 -10.90
C LEU A 17 16.84 16.05 -10.88
N GLY A 18 16.66 17.33 -11.19
CA GLY A 18 15.34 17.98 -11.24
C GLY A 18 14.44 17.44 -12.35
N ALA A 19 14.98 17.16 -13.54
CA ALA A 19 14.19 16.66 -14.67
C ALA A 19 13.71 15.20 -14.48
N ALA A 20 14.48 14.37 -13.77
CA ALA A 20 14.05 13.01 -13.43
C ALA A 20 12.99 12.99 -12.31
N ALA A 21 12.99 13.99 -11.41
CA ALA A 21 12.00 14.13 -10.34
C ALA A 21 10.66 14.70 -10.84
N ILE A 22 10.61 15.38 -11.99
CA ILE A 22 9.35 15.90 -12.55
C ILE A 22 8.56 14.81 -13.29
N LEU A 23 9.22 13.73 -13.74
CA LEU A 23 8.58 12.55 -14.36
C LEU A 23 8.17 11.45 -13.38
N ARG A 24 8.61 11.54 -12.12
CA ARG A 24 8.24 10.61 -11.04
C ARG A 24 7.77 11.42 -9.85
N GLY A 25 6.45 11.52 -9.70
CA GLY A 25 5.78 12.30 -8.66
C GLY A 25 6.61 12.46 -7.38
N THR A 26 6.85 13.72 -7.02
CA THR A 26 7.63 14.20 -5.87
C THR A 26 7.17 13.64 -4.52
N SER A 27 6.07 12.89 -4.47
CA SER A 27 5.63 12.11 -3.31
C SER A 27 6.50 10.90 -3.02
N ALA A 28 7.08 10.21 -4.01
CA ALA A 28 7.82 8.98 -3.77
C ALA A 28 9.14 9.22 -3.00
N ALA A 29 9.85 10.30 -3.31
CA ALA A 29 11.16 10.59 -2.70
C ALA A 29 11.09 11.03 -1.24
N ALA A 30 10.00 11.67 -0.80
CA ALA A 30 9.76 12.01 0.61
C ALA A 30 9.14 10.84 1.40
N VAL A 31 8.43 9.95 0.71
CA VAL A 31 7.85 8.73 1.28
C VAL A 31 8.95 7.69 1.56
N GLU A 32 10.00 7.61 0.74
CA GLU A 32 11.07 6.61 0.91
C GLU A 32 11.84 6.69 2.25
N PRO A 33 12.28 7.87 2.75
CA PRO A 33 12.93 7.98 4.06
C PRO A 33 11.99 7.66 5.21
N LEU A 34 10.73 8.10 5.14
CA LEU A 34 9.71 7.81 6.15
C LEU A 34 9.39 6.32 6.18
N LEU A 35 9.24 5.68 5.03
CA LEU A 35 9.04 4.24 4.94
C LEU A 35 10.20 3.48 5.56
N THR A 36 11.44 3.82 5.17
CA THR A 36 12.64 3.18 5.71
C THR A 36 12.70 3.31 7.23
N HIS A 37 12.45 4.52 7.75
CA HIS A 37 12.49 4.80 9.18
C HIS A 37 11.40 4.03 9.94
N THR A 38 10.17 4.05 9.43
CA THR A 38 9.02 3.43 10.10
C THR A 38 9.02 1.91 9.99
N ALA A 39 9.61 1.35 8.93
CA ALA A 39 9.82 -0.08 8.74
C ALA A 39 10.69 -0.70 9.84
N GLN A 40 11.65 0.05 10.40
CA GLN A 40 12.49 -0.46 11.50
C GLN A 40 11.70 -0.80 12.78
N ARG A 41 10.48 -0.26 12.92
CA ARG A 41 9.60 -0.52 14.07
C ARG A 41 8.64 -1.69 13.84
N ALA A 42 8.48 -2.13 12.59
CA ALA A 42 7.64 -3.26 12.26
C ALA A 42 8.45 -4.56 12.41
N HIS A 43 7.87 -5.56 13.07
CA HIS A 43 8.48 -6.89 13.13
C HIS A 43 8.56 -7.56 11.75
N PHE A 44 7.61 -7.24 10.87
CA PHE A 44 7.48 -7.80 9.54
C PHE A 44 6.81 -6.78 8.62
N THR A 45 7.41 -6.57 7.45
CA THR A 45 6.86 -5.65 6.42
C THR A 45 6.49 -6.37 5.13
N THR A 46 7.25 -7.40 4.74
CA THR A 46 7.12 -8.08 3.44
C THR A 46 5.69 -8.51 3.13
N GLY A 47 5.18 -8.16 1.96
CA GLY A 47 3.82 -8.52 1.54
C GLY A 47 2.71 -7.93 2.42
N THR A 48 3.00 -6.84 3.13
CA THR A 48 2.00 -5.98 3.77
C THR A 48 1.94 -4.64 3.04
N THR A 49 0.96 -3.80 3.39
CA THR A 49 0.91 -2.43 2.87
C THR A 49 2.07 -1.55 3.34
N LEU A 50 2.87 -1.98 4.33
CA LEU A 50 4.09 -1.28 4.73
C LEU A 50 5.24 -1.47 3.72
N ASP A 51 5.21 -2.58 2.98
CA ASP A 51 6.19 -2.94 1.95
C ASP A 51 5.77 -2.40 0.59
N GLN A 52 4.52 -2.64 0.17
CA GLN A 52 4.04 -2.19 -1.13
C GLN A 52 2.54 -1.87 -1.11
N MET A 53 2.13 -0.84 -1.87
CA MET A 53 0.73 -0.50 -2.07
C MET A 53 0.39 -0.33 -3.55
N ALA A 54 -0.85 -0.64 -3.93
CA ALA A 54 -1.37 -0.33 -5.25
C ALA A 54 -1.44 1.18 -5.49
N THR A 55 -0.72 1.66 -6.51
CA THR A 55 -0.64 3.08 -6.89
C THR A 55 -1.18 3.27 -8.31
N LYS A 56 -1.92 4.35 -8.53
CA LYS A 56 -2.43 4.76 -9.85
C LYS A 56 -1.31 5.37 -10.69
N VAL A 57 -1.32 5.12 -12.00
CA VAL A 57 -0.36 5.72 -12.93
C VAL A 57 -0.81 7.10 -13.40
N THR A 58 -2.12 7.26 -13.62
CA THR A 58 -2.71 8.53 -14.08
C THR A 58 -3.45 9.22 -12.94
N ALA A 59 -3.33 10.55 -12.90
CA ALA A 59 -4.01 11.37 -11.90
C ALA A 59 -5.54 11.42 -12.10
N SER A 60 -6.01 11.16 -13.32
CA SER A 60 -7.43 11.19 -13.69
C SER A 60 -7.85 9.98 -14.52
N GLY A 61 -9.15 9.73 -14.54
CA GLY A 61 -9.77 8.63 -15.30
C GLY A 61 -9.55 7.24 -14.71
N TYR A 62 -9.98 6.23 -15.46
CA TYR A 62 -9.65 4.83 -15.16
C TYR A 62 -8.16 4.59 -15.44
N SER A 63 -7.47 4.03 -14.47
CA SER A 63 -6.03 3.78 -14.54
C SER A 63 -5.71 2.37 -14.10
N ARG A 64 -4.77 1.74 -14.78
CA ARG A 64 -4.19 0.48 -14.31
C ARG A 64 -3.41 0.74 -13.02
N LEU A 65 -3.62 -0.11 -12.03
CA LEU A 65 -2.88 -0.08 -10.78
C LEU A 65 -1.56 -0.86 -10.92
N TYR A 66 -0.52 -0.34 -10.30
CA TYR A 66 0.79 -0.98 -10.21
C TYR A 66 1.24 -1.00 -8.75
N GLY A 67 2.21 -1.86 -8.46
CA GLY A 67 2.90 -1.80 -7.17
C GLY A 67 3.70 -0.51 -7.06
N GLY A 68 3.44 0.25 -6.02
CA GLY A 68 4.15 1.48 -5.65
C GLY A 68 4.65 1.40 -4.20
N PRO A 69 5.21 2.49 -3.67
CA PRO A 69 5.74 2.51 -2.31
C PRO A 69 4.67 2.10 -1.29
N GLY A 70 5.10 1.44 -0.22
CA GLY A 70 4.22 1.12 0.91
C GLY A 70 3.72 2.35 1.66
N ASN A 71 3.02 2.13 2.77
CA ASN A 71 2.52 3.14 3.67
C ASN A 71 3.39 3.21 4.92
N PRO A 72 3.91 4.39 5.30
CA PRO A 72 4.67 4.54 6.53
C PRO A 72 3.74 4.43 7.75
N LEU A 73 4.28 3.96 8.87
CA LEU A 73 3.57 4.04 10.15
C LEU A 73 3.49 5.50 10.60
N VAL A 74 2.30 5.97 10.96
CA VAL A 74 2.09 7.36 11.39
C VAL A 74 1.39 7.44 12.73
N VAL A 75 1.81 8.39 13.56
CA VAL A 75 1.12 8.69 14.81
C VAL A 75 -0.15 9.49 14.50
N HIS A 76 -1.31 8.87 14.74
CA HIS A 76 -2.59 9.58 14.65
C HIS A 76 -2.80 10.46 15.90
N GLU A 77 -2.93 11.77 15.68
CA GLU A 77 -3.18 12.77 16.74
C GLU A 77 -4.63 13.27 16.78
N ASN A 78 -5.50 12.76 15.90
CA ASN A 78 -6.89 13.25 15.76
C ASN A 78 -7.74 13.08 17.02
N LEU A 79 -7.41 12.09 17.87
CA LEU A 79 -8.11 11.83 19.13
C LEU A 79 -7.45 12.53 20.33
N ALA A 80 -6.12 12.69 20.29
CA ALA A 80 -5.33 13.34 21.34
C ALA A 80 -3.92 13.68 20.81
N LYS A 81 -3.37 14.80 21.29
CA LYS A 81 -1.98 15.18 20.96
C LYS A 81 -0.97 14.13 21.44
N ALA A 82 0.01 13.83 20.61
CA ALA A 82 1.13 13.01 20.98
C ALA A 82 2.08 13.77 21.92
N LYS A 83 2.78 13.01 22.77
CA LYS A 83 3.96 13.53 23.47
C LYS A 83 5.13 13.66 22.48
N PRO A 84 6.08 14.58 22.72
CA PRO A 84 7.32 14.64 21.95
C PRO A 84 8.01 13.27 21.87
N GLY A 85 8.52 12.90 20.69
CA GLY A 85 9.21 11.63 20.45
C GLY A 85 8.30 10.39 20.45
N ARG A 86 6.97 10.54 20.39
CA ARG A 86 6.03 9.39 20.42
C ARG A 86 6.27 8.40 19.29
N ASP A 87 6.67 8.87 18.12
CA ASP A 87 6.89 7.99 16.96
C ASP A 87 8.14 7.09 17.16
N ASP A 88 9.13 7.54 17.92
CA ASP A 88 10.46 6.90 18.01
C ASP A 88 10.65 6.06 19.28
N THR A 89 9.78 6.23 20.27
CA THR A 89 9.97 5.66 21.62
C THR A 89 9.08 4.46 21.93
N ARG A 90 8.29 4.00 20.96
CA ARG A 90 7.31 2.93 21.17
C ARG A 90 7.79 1.59 20.62
N THR A 91 7.60 0.56 21.43
CA THR A 91 7.79 -0.83 21.05
C THR A 91 6.42 -1.49 20.93
N GLY A 92 6.19 -2.24 19.85
CA GLY A 92 4.98 -3.04 19.69
C GLY A 92 4.90 -4.11 20.78
N VAL A 93 3.76 -4.22 21.46
CA VAL A 93 3.53 -5.23 22.53
C VAL A 93 2.61 -6.35 22.05
N ALA A 94 1.58 -5.99 21.28
CA ALA A 94 0.63 -6.92 20.70
C ALA A 94 0.04 -6.31 19.41
N SER A 95 -0.42 -7.18 18.52
CA SER A 95 -1.22 -6.80 17.35
C SER A 95 -2.58 -7.49 17.44
N PHE A 96 -3.64 -6.74 17.18
CA PHE A 96 -4.98 -7.27 17.03
C PHE A 96 -5.38 -7.14 15.57
N VAL A 97 -5.69 -8.25 14.93
CA VAL A 97 -6.16 -8.27 13.54
C VAL A 97 -7.65 -8.49 13.53
N GLN A 98 -8.39 -7.60 12.87
CA GLN A 98 -9.82 -7.72 12.65
C GLN A 98 -10.08 -7.95 11.17
N PHE A 99 -10.82 -9.01 10.87
CA PHE A 99 -11.40 -9.21 9.54
C PHE A 99 -12.82 -8.62 9.55
N THR A 100 -13.09 -7.70 8.62
CA THR A 100 -14.41 -7.09 8.42
C THR A 100 -14.88 -7.33 7.00
N ASP A 101 -16.20 -7.25 6.78
CA ASP A 101 -16.83 -7.37 5.46
C ASP A 101 -16.45 -8.65 4.69
N VAL A 102 -16.15 -9.73 5.42
CA VAL A 102 -15.86 -11.04 4.83
C VAL A 102 -17.18 -11.68 4.42
N HIS A 103 -17.41 -11.73 3.10
CA HIS A 103 -18.54 -12.44 2.53
C HIS A 103 -18.15 -13.89 2.19
N ILE A 104 -18.50 -14.81 3.08
CA ILE A 104 -18.41 -16.25 2.81
C ILE A 104 -19.72 -16.67 2.15
N ILE A 105 -19.61 -17.28 0.98
CA ILE A 105 -20.75 -17.85 0.27
C ILE A 105 -20.61 -19.36 0.19
N ASP A 106 -21.73 -20.06 0.17
CA ASP A 106 -21.76 -21.47 -0.22
C ASP A 106 -21.84 -21.54 -1.75
N ALA A 107 -20.71 -21.81 -2.40
CA ALA A 107 -20.64 -21.94 -3.84
C ALA A 107 -21.32 -23.21 -4.39
N GLN A 108 -21.60 -24.20 -3.53
CA GLN A 108 -22.23 -25.48 -3.88
C GLN A 108 -23.73 -25.51 -3.58
N SER A 109 -24.30 -24.39 -3.09
CA SER A 109 -25.72 -24.33 -2.76
C SER A 109 -26.59 -24.58 -4.00
N PRO A 110 -27.58 -25.50 -3.93
CA PRO A 110 -28.51 -25.74 -5.03
C PRO A 110 -29.49 -24.57 -5.24
N MET A 111 -29.53 -23.61 -4.32
CA MET A 111 -30.33 -22.39 -4.40
C MET A 111 -29.60 -21.25 -5.11
N ARG A 112 -28.44 -21.50 -5.72
CA ARG A 112 -27.78 -20.50 -6.55
C ARG A 112 -28.43 -20.42 -7.93
N PHE A 113 -28.45 -19.21 -8.47
CA PHE A 113 -29.15 -18.88 -9.70
C PHE A 113 -28.19 -18.32 -10.75
N GLU A 114 -26.96 -18.82 -10.84
CA GLU A 114 -25.95 -18.38 -11.82
C GLU A 114 -26.45 -18.53 -13.26
N PHE A 115 -27.28 -19.55 -13.52
CA PHE A 115 -27.95 -19.75 -14.80
C PHE A 115 -28.92 -18.61 -15.15
N LEU A 116 -29.33 -17.77 -14.18
CA LEU A 116 -30.11 -16.54 -14.37
C LEU A 116 -29.23 -15.29 -14.46
N GLY A 117 -27.90 -15.40 -14.59
CA GLY A 117 -26.98 -14.25 -14.67
C GLY A 117 -27.32 -13.26 -15.80
N ASN A 118 -27.96 -13.73 -16.88
CA ASN A 118 -28.46 -12.88 -17.97
C ASN A 118 -29.67 -12.00 -17.57
N ILE A 119 -30.38 -12.37 -16.50
CA ILE A 119 -31.55 -11.66 -15.97
C ILE A 119 -31.15 -10.82 -14.74
N ASN A 120 -30.25 -11.34 -13.91
CA ASN A 120 -29.71 -10.64 -12.76
C ASN A 120 -28.18 -10.79 -12.70
N GLY A 121 -27.46 -9.82 -13.28
CA GLY A 121 -25.99 -9.80 -13.30
C GLY A 121 -25.33 -9.63 -11.92
N SER A 122 -26.10 -9.36 -10.87
CA SER A 122 -25.61 -9.34 -9.49
C SER A 122 -25.74 -10.66 -8.74
N ALA A 123 -26.40 -11.66 -9.35
CA ALA A 123 -26.66 -12.97 -8.72
C ALA A 123 -25.39 -13.82 -8.56
N PHE A 124 -24.34 -13.53 -9.35
CA PHE A 124 -23.10 -14.28 -9.35
C PHE A 124 -21.93 -13.45 -9.84
N ARG A 125 -20.77 -13.62 -9.19
CA ARG A 125 -19.48 -13.11 -9.69
C ARG A 125 -18.52 -14.28 -9.88
N PRO A 126 -17.73 -14.35 -10.96
CA PRO A 126 -16.84 -15.49 -11.21
C PRO A 126 -15.87 -15.84 -10.07
N HIS A 127 -15.45 -14.85 -9.28
CA HIS A 127 -14.48 -15.02 -8.19
C HIS A 127 -15.10 -15.51 -6.87
N GLU A 128 -16.43 -15.60 -6.78
CA GLU A 128 -17.14 -15.95 -5.55
C GLU A 128 -16.82 -17.37 -5.04
N SER A 129 -16.55 -18.33 -5.94
CA SER A 129 -16.12 -19.69 -5.57
C SER A 129 -14.76 -19.72 -4.88
N MET A 130 -13.95 -18.68 -5.04
CA MET A 130 -12.65 -18.54 -4.38
C MET A 130 -12.74 -17.90 -2.99
N GLY A 131 -13.93 -17.48 -2.52
CA GLY A 131 -14.09 -16.76 -1.26
C GLY A 131 -13.54 -17.52 -0.05
N THR A 132 -13.83 -18.82 0.05
CA THR A 132 -13.31 -19.68 1.13
C THR A 132 -11.80 -19.84 1.06
N HIS A 133 -11.23 -20.00 -0.14
CA HIS A 133 -9.79 -20.05 -0.35
C HIS A 133 -9.11 -18.74 0.04
N GLY A 134 -9.69 -17.60 -0.35
CA GLY A 134 -9.20 -16.27 0.02
C GLY A 134 -9.24 -16.05 1.53
N GLY A 135 -10.35 -16.42 2.18
CA GLY A 135 -10.49 -16.35 3.64
C GLY A 135 -9.45 -17.20 4.38
N ALA A 136 -9.22 -18.44 3.93
CA ALA A 136 -8.19 -19.30 4.51
C ALA A 136 -6.78 -18.72 4.34
N GLN A 137 -6.46 -18.14 3.18
CA GLN A 137 -5.17 -17.49 2.94
C GLN A 137 -4.97 -16.23 3.79
N LEU A 138 -6.02 -15.45 4.03
CA LEU A 138 -5.96 -14.30 4.95
C LEU A 138 -5.58 -14.73 6.37
N VAL A 139 -6.22 -15.77 6.90
CA VAL A 139 -5.89 -16.33 8.22
C VAL A 139 -4.47 -16.88 8.23
N SER A 140 -4.09 -17.66 7.21
CA SER A 140 -2.74 -18.20 7.10
C SER A 140 -1.67 -17.11 7.08
N ARG A 141 -1.92 -15.99 6.40
CA ARG A 141 -0.98 -14.87 6.32
C ARG A 141 -0.81 -14.12 7.64
N VAL A 142 -1.85 -14.08 8.46
CA VAL A 142 -1.76 -13.48 9.81
C VAL A 142 -1.01 -14.38 10.78
N ASN A 143 -1.08 -15.69 10.59
CA ASN A 143 -0.44 -16.68 11.47
C ASN A 143 1.00 -17.06 11.08
N SER A 144 1.51 -16.58 9.94
CA SER A 144 2.85 -16.87 9.42
C SER A 144 3.84 -15.74 9.70
#